data_AF-A0A2X3CD98-F1
#
_entry.id   AF-A0A2X3CD98-F1
#
_cell.length_a   1.000
_cell.length_b   1.000
_cell.length_c   1.000
_cell.angle_alpha   90.00
_cell.angle_beta   90.00
_cell.angle_gamma   90.00
#
_symmetry.space_group_name_H-M   'P 1'
#
loop_
_entity.id
_entity.type
_entity.pdbx_description
1 polymer ?
#
loop_
_entity_poly.entity_id
_entity_poly.type
_entity_poly.pdbx_seq_one_letter_code
_entity_poly.pdbx_strand_id
1 'polypeptide(L)'
;MANLPPLSLYIHIPWCVQKCPYCDFNSHALKGEVPHDDYVQHLLNDLQADAQYAQGREIGTIFIGGGTPSLLSGPAMQTLLDGVRACLPLAAGRKSPWKPTRVPWRPIASLIISAPG
;
A
#
# COMPACT_ATOMS: atom_id res chain seq x y z
N MET A 1 20.60 -18.32 7.41
CA MET A 1 19.99 -16.98 7.59
C MET A 1 18.63 -17.02 6.92
N ALA A 2 17.55 -16.74 7.64
CA ALA A 2 16.22 -16.72 7.04
C ALA A 2 16.12 -15.54 6.07
N ASN A 3 15.76 -15.81 4.81
CA ASN A 3 15.55 -14.77 3.81
C ASN A 3 14.18 -14.12 4.04
N LEU A 4 14.16 -12.81 4.32
CA LEU A 4 12.91 -12.09 4.56
C LEU A 4 12.11 -11.95 3.25
N PRO A 5 10.77 -12.18 3.28
CA PRO A 5 9.93 -12.11 2.08
C PRO A 5 9.88 -10.67 1.56
N PRO A 6 9.87 -10.42 0.23
CA PRO A 6 9.94 -9.08 -0.36
C PRO A 6 9.03 -8.04 0.31
N LEU A 7 9.56 -6.83 0.56
CA LEU A 7 8.80 -5.74 1.17
C LEU A 7 7.82 -5.15 0.15
N SER A 8 6.58 -4.94 0.56
CA SER A 8 5.54 -4.29 -0.25
C SER A 8 4.94 -3.14 0.54
N LEU A 9 4.59 -2.06 -0.14
CA LEU A 9 3.94 -0.89 0.44
C LEU A 9 2.47 -0.87 0.01
N TYR A 10 1.55 -0.74 0.97
CA TYR A 10 0.13 -0.50 0.69
C TYR A 10 -0.22 0.93 1.09
N ILE A 11 -0.76 1.70 0.15
CA ILE A 11 -1.22 3.07 0.37
C ILE A 11 -2.74 3.08 0.29
N HIS A 12 -3.36 3.52 1.38
CA HIS A 12 -4.80 3.54 1.52
C HIS A 12 -5.38 4.91 1.14
N ILE A 13 -6.40 4.95 0.29
CA ILE A 13 -7.15 6.15 -0.09
C ILE A 13 -8.59 5.99 0.44
N PRO A 14 -9.01 6.73 1.49
CA PRO A 14 -10.21 6.40 2.26
C PRO A 14 -11.51 6.99 1.69
N TRP A 15 -11.49 7.64 0.52
CA TRP A 15 -12.67 8.32 -0.02
C TRP A 15 -13.39 7.54 -1.09
N CYS A 16 -14.71 7.58 -1.06
CA CYS A 16 -15.58 7.15 -2.14
C CYS A 16 -16.47 8.32 -2.60
N VAL A 17 -16.82 8.38 -3.88
CA VAL A 17 -17.86 9.31 -4.38
C VAL A 17 -19.18 9.09 -3.64
N GLN A 18 -19.53 7.81 -3.46
CA GLN A 18 -20.65 7.35 -2.65
C GLN A 18 -20.21 6.07 -1.93
N LYS A 19 -20.55 5.91 -0.64
CA LYS A 19 -20.23 4.69 0.10
C LYS A 19 -21.32 3.64 -0.15
N CYS A 20 -20.94 2.48 -0.70
CA CYS A 20 -21.86 1.37 -0.90
C CYS A 20 -22.28 0.76 0.45
N PRO A 21 -23.56 0.37 0.62
CA PRO A 21 -24.09 -0.14 1.90
C PRO A 21 -23.48 -1.48 2.33
N TYR A 22 -22.85 -2.22 1.41
CA TYR A 22 -22.18 -3.49 1.65
C TYR A 22 -20.64 -3.37 1.68
N CYS A 23 -20.09 -2.16 1.55
CA CYS A 23 -18.64 -1.95 1.54
C CYS A 23 -18.08 -2.06 2.97
N ASP A 24 -17.23 -3.06 3.21
CA ASP A 24 -16.53 -3.25 4.49
C ASP A 24 -15.13 -2.59 4.53
N PHE A 25 -14.64 -2.10 3.39
CA PHE A 25 -13.40 -1.33 3.35
C PHE A 25 -13.52 -0.08 4.21
N ASN A 26 -12.44 0.26 4.92
CA ASN A 26 -12.33 1.47 5.72
C ASN A 26 -12.38 2.72 4.83
N SER A 27 -13.58 3.11 4.41
CA SER A 27 -13.80 4.18 3.46
C SER A 27 -15.00 5.02 3.88
N HIS A 28 -15.03 6.25 3.40
CA HIS A 28 -16.04 7.24 3.76
C HIS A 28 -16.53 7.95 2.50
N ALA A 29 -17.81 8.30 2.48
CA ALA A 29 -18.34 9.18 1.46
C ALA A 29 -17.63 10.53 1.55
N LEU A 30 -17.13 11.01 0.41
CA LEU A 30 -16.48 12.30 0.33
C LEU A 30 -17.48 13.41 0.66
N LYS A 31 -17.16 14.24 1.66
CA LYS A 31 -17.95 15.42 2.06
C LYS A 31 -17.19 16.67 1.63
N GLY A 32 -17.39 17.09 0.38
CA GLY A 32 -16.69 18.23 -0.23
C GLY A 32 -15.58 17.79 -1.18
N GLU A 33 -14.47 18.51 -1.18
CA GLU A 33 -13.31 18.22 -2.03
C GLU A 33 -12.30 17.34 -1.31
N VAL A 34 -11.49 16.61 -2.09
CA VAL A 34 -10.40 15.81 -1.52
C VAL A 34 -9.26 16.75 -1.13
N PRO A 35 -8.77 16.72 0.12
CA PRO A 35 -7.61 17.51 0.54
C PRO A 35 -6.34 16.85 0.01
N HIS A 36 -6.10 16.97 -1.30
CA HIS A 36 -5.08 16.22 -2.01
C HIS A 36 -3.68 16.39 -1.42
N ASP A 37 -3.23 17.64 -1.29
CA ASP A 37 -1.86 17.96 -0.89
C ASP A 37 -1.63 17.64 0.59
N ASP A 38 -2.53 18.09 1.46
CA ASP A 38 -2.46 17.82 2.90
C ASP A 38 -2.42 16.32 3.19
N TYR A 39 -3.26 15.54 2.50
CA TYR A 39 -3.27 14.10 2.69
C TYR A 39 -1.98 13.43 2.21
N VAL A 40 -1.46 13.83 1.06
CA VAL A 40 -0.18 13.31 0.56
C VAL A 40 0.95 13.66 1.54
N GLN A 41 0.98 14.87 2.08
CA GLN A 41 1.97 15.25 3.09
C GLN A 41 1.87 14.41 4.35
N HIS A 42 0.66 14.16 4.85
CA HIS A 42 0.47 13.26 6.00
C HIS A 42 0.98 11.84 5.73
N LEU A 43 0.65 11.25 4.56
CA LEU A 43 1.14 9.93 4.19
C LEU A 43 2.68 9.86 4.11
N LEU A 44 3.31 10.90 3.56
CA LEU A 44 4.77 10.96 3.44
C LEU A 44 5.45 11.14 4.80
N ASN A 45 4.87 11.95 5.68
CA ASN A 45 5.37 12.11 7.05
C ASN A 45 5.30 10.79 7.84
N ASP A 46 4.17 10.08 7.74
CA ASP A 46 4.01 8.76 8.37
C ASP A 46 5.04 7.76 7.81
N LEU A 47 5.20 7.72 6.48
CA LEU A 47 6.19 6.86 5.83
C LEU A 47 7.62 7.18 6.28
N GLN A 48 7.95 8.46 6.44
CA GLN A 48 9.27 8.88 6.88
C GLN A 48 9.54 8.46 8.33
N ALA A 49 8.55 8.58 9.22
CA ALA A 49 8.66 8.12 10.61
C ALA A 49 8.86 6.59 10.68
N ASP A 50 8.17 5.87 9.80
CA ASP A 50 8.19 4.40 9.73
C ASP A 50 9.34 3.82 8.90
N ALA A 51 10.08 4.65 8.16
CA ALA A 51 11.13 4.20 7.23
C ALA A 51 12.18 3.30 7.90
N GLN A 52 12.45 3.50 9.19
CA GLN A 52 13.34 2.65 9.99
C GLN A 52 12.90 1.18 10.05
N TYR A 53 11.59 0.90 10.01
CA TYR A 53 11.05 -0.45 10.05
C TYR A 53 11.26 -1.22 8.74
N ALA A 54 11.60 -0.52 7.65
CA ALA A 54 12.00 -1.15 6.40
C ALA A 54 13.37 -1.84 6.51
N GLN A 55 14.19 -1.53 7.53
CA GLN A 55 15.49 -2.18 7.78
C GLN A 55 16.42 -2.17 6.55
N GLY A 56 16.42 -1.07 5.79
CA GLY A 56 17.22 -0.90 4.57
C GLY A 56 16.77 -1.75 3.37
N ARG A 57 15.60 -2.37 3.43
CA ARG A 57 15.05 -3.22 2.36
C ARG A 57 14.36 -2.37 1.30
N GLU A 58 14.44 -2.83 0.06
CA GLU A 58 13.76 -2.18 -1.06
C GLU A 58 12.28 -2.57 -1.14
N ILE A 59 11.44 -1.61 -1.52
CA ILE A 59 10.04 -1.86 -1.84
C ILE A 59 9.98 -2.52 -3.23
N GLY A 60 9.47 -3.76 -3.27
CA GLY A 60 9.29 -4.50 -4.52
C GLY A 60 7.96 -4.21 -5.22
N THR A 61 6.92 -3.84 -4.48
CA THR A 61 5.59 -3.58 -5.04
C THR A 61 4.86 -2.53 -4.21
N ILE A 62 4.19 -1.61 -4.89
CA ILE A 62 3.30 -0.61 -4.29
C ILE A 62 1.87 -0.96 -4.70
N PHE A 63 1.01 -1.14 -3.72
CA PHE A 63 -0.42 -1.33 -3.88
C PHE A 63 -1.14 -0.06 -3.46
N ILE A 64 -2.05 0.44 -4.28
CA ILE A 64 -2.87 1.61 -3.96
C ILE A 64 -4.33 1.17 -3.98
N GLY A 65 -5.03 1.32 -2.87
CA GLY A 65 -6.39 0.81 -2.71
C GLY A 65 -7.18 1.55 -1.64
N GLY A 66 -8.32 0.98 -1.23
CA GLY A 66 -9.21 1.59 -0.25
C GLY A 66 -10.57 1.89 -0.87
N GLY A 67 -11.04 3.13 -0.74
CA GLY A 67 -12.23 3.62 -1.42
C GLY A 67 -12.04 3.71 -2.93
N THR A 68 -11.80 4.91 -3.44
CA THR A 68 -11.66 5.19 -4.87
C THR A 68 -10.36 5.94 -5.11
N PRO A 69 -9.23 5.25 -5.30
CA PRO A 69 -7.92 5.89 -5.48
C PRO A 69 -7.87 6.93 -6.60
N SER A 70 -8.69 6.76 -7.65
CA SER A 70 -8.80 7.71 -8.75
C SER A 70 -9.41 9.06 -8.36
N LEU A 71 -9.88 9.23 -7.12
CA LEU A 71 -10.26 10.53 -6.59
C LEU A 71 -9.07 11.39 -6.20
N LEU A 72 -7.88 10.81 -5.98
CA LEU A 72 -6.67 11.60 -5.81
C LEU A 72 -6.25 12.16 -7.18
N SER A 73 -5.92 13.46 -7.23
CA SER A 73 -5.52 14.11 -8.48
C SER A 73 -4.23 13.49 -9.04
N GLY A 74 -4.06 13.55 -10.36
CA GLY A 74 -2.83 13.09 -11.02
C GLY A 74 -1.56 13.72 -10.46
N PRO A 75 -1.50 15.05 -10.27
CA PRO A 75 -0.36 15.71 -9.64
C PRO A 75 -0.09 15.22 -8.22
N ALA A 76 -1.12 15.08 -7.39
CA ALA A 76 -0.94 14.60 -6.01
C ALA A 76 -0.46 13.14 -5.97
N MET A 77 -0.96 12.28 -6.86
CA MET A 77 -0.47 10.91 -7.03
C MET A 77 1.01 10.90 -7.45
N GLN A 78 1.42 11.81 -8.33
CA GLN A 78 2.82 11.95 -8.72
C GLN A 78 3.69 12.37 -7.52
N THR A 79 3.30 13.42 -6.78
CA THR A 79 3.99 13.87 -5.57
C THR A 79 4.13 12.75 -4.54
N LEU A 80 3.07 11.96 -4.34
CA LEU A 80 3.10 10.80 -3.46
C LEU A 80 4.13 9.76 -3.90
N LEU A 81 4.13 9.37 -5.17
CA LEU A 81 5.06 8.35 -5.69
C LEU A 81 6.52 8.84 -5.67
N ASP A 82 6.75 10.12 -5.94
CA ASP A 82 8.08 10.73 -5.87
C ASP A 82 8.58 10.85 -4.43
N GLY A 83 7.70 11.22 -3.49
CA GLY A 83 8.02 11.21 -2.06
C GLY A 83 8.34 9.81 -1.54
N VAL A 84 7.59 8.78 -1.96
CA VAL A 84 7.88 7.38 -1.62
C VAL A 84 9.28 6.98 -2.10
N ARG A 85 9.65 7.33 -3.35
CA ARG A 85 10.97 7.07 -3.93
C ARG A 85 12.10 7.77 -3.16
N ALA A 86 11.83 8.95 -2.61
CA ALA A 86 12.79 9.69 -1.81
C ALA A 86 12.96 9.10 -0.40
N CYS A 87 11.89 8.54 0.17
CA CYS A 87 11.92 7.96 1.52
C CYS A 87 12.54 6.56 1.57
N LEU A 88 12.21 5.69 0.60
CA LEU A 88 12.64 4.30 0.58
C LEU A 88 13.08 3.85 -0.81
N PRO A 89 14.12 3.00 -0.91
CA PRO A 89 14.60 2.50 -2.20
C PRO A 89 13.54 1.60 -2.85
N LEU A 90 13.33 1.76 -4.16
CA LEU A 90 12.44 0.92 -4.94
C LEU A 90 13.24 -0.11 -5.73
N ALA A 91 12.80 -1.37 -5.71
CA ALA A 91 13.46 -2.41 -6.48
C ALA A 91 13.25 -2.14 -7.99
N ALA A 92 14.35 -2.09 -8.75
CA ALA A 92 14.30 -1.89 -10.20
C ALA A 92 13.64 -3.09 -10.88
N GLY A 93 12.36 -2.97 -11.24
CA GLY A 93 11.66 -3.85 -12.19
C GLY A 93 11.82 -5.34 -11.95
N ARG A 94 11.92 -5.80 -10.69
CA ARG A 94 12.04 -7.23 -10.40
C ARG A 94 10.73 -7.89 -10.80
N LYS A 95 10.76 -8.68 -11.88
CA LYS A 95 9.67 -9.60 -12.21
C LYS A 95 9.39 -10.42 -10.97
N SER A 96 8.24 -10.20 -10.34
CA SER A 96 7.86 -10.98 -9.18
C SER A 96 7.91 -12.46 -9.57
N PRO A 97 8.62 -13.33 -8.83
CA PRO A 97 8.55 -14.77 -9.05
C PRO A 97 7.18 -15.33 -8.66
N TRP A 98 6.22 -14.48 -8.25
CA TRP A 98 4.84 -14.85 -7.95
C TRP A 98 4.23 -15.60 -9.13
N LYS A 99 4.26 -16.93 -9.01
CA LYS A 99 3.30 -17.78 -9.67
C LYS A 99 1.99 -17.62 -8.89
N PRO A 100 0.84 -17.50 -9.56
CA PRO A 100 -0.44 -17.64 -8.88
C PRO A 100 -0.51 -19.05 -8.31
N THR A 101 -0.08 -19.23 -7.06
CA THR A 101 -0.44 -20.39 -6.30
C THR A 101 -1.95 -20.27 -6.12
N ARG A 102 -2.67 -21.15 -6.80
CA ARG A 102 -4.09 -21.38 -6.57
C ARG A 102 -4.22 -21.70 -5.08
N VAL A 103 -4.52 -20.71 -4.27
CA VAL A 103 -4.83 -20.93 -2.85
C VAL A 103 -6.15 -21.69 -2.88
N PRO A 104 -6.22 -22.97 -2.49
CA PRO A 104 -7.50 -23.60 -2.30
C PRO A 104 -8.19 -22.81 -1.20
N TRP A 105 -9.37 -22.27 -1.48
CA TRP A 105 -10.21 -21.58 -0.52
C TRP A 105 -10.35 -22.44 0.75
N ARG A 106 -9.58 -22.11 1.79
CA ARG A 106 -9.76 -22.65 3.14
C ARG A 106 -10.11 -21.47 4.04
N PRO A 107 -11.22 -21.52 4.78
CA PRO A 107 -11.69 -20.42 5.60
C PRO A 107 -10.69 -20.13 6.73
N ILE A 108 -10.68 -18.87 7.11
CA ILE A 108 -9.78 -18.17 8.04
C ILE A 108 -9.64 -18.94 9.37
N ALA A 109 -8.43 -19.42 9.67
CA ALA A 109 -7.83 -19.47 11.01
C ALA A 109 -6.38 -19.98 10.91
N SER A 110 -5.48 -19.32 11.62
CA SER A 110 -4.10 -19.74 11.92
C SER A 110 -3.00 -19.27 10.95
N LEU A 111 -2.43 -18.12 11.32
CA LEU A 111 -1.00 -17.87 11.43
C LEU A 111 -0.15 -19.16 11.42
N ILE A 112 0.65 -19.40 10.38
CA ILE A 112 1.88 -20.21 10.49
C ILE A 112 2.97 -19.59 9.62
N ILE A 113 3.98 -19.09 10.30
CA ILE A 113 5.35 -18.91 9.82
C ILE A 113 5.86 -20.31 9.45
N SER A 114 6.16 -20.54 8.18
CA SER A 114 6.97 -21.68 7.76
C SER A 114 8.23 -21.17 7.05
N ALA A 115 9.33 -21.21 7.79
CA ALA A 115 10.68 -21.22 7.24
C ALA A 115 10.94 -22.57 6.54
N PRO A 116 11.77 -22.63 5.49
CA PRO A 116 12.08 -23.87 4.80
C PRO A 116 13.16 -24.66 5.56
N GLY A 117 12.91 -25.96 5.74
CA GLY A 117 13.94 -27.00 5.77
C GLY A 117 14.13 -27.58 4.38
#